data_AF-A0A4V1ZW06-F1
#
_entry.id   AF-A0A4V1ZW06-F1
#
_cell.length_a   1.000
_cell.length_b   1.000
_cell.length_c   1.000
_cell.angle_alpha   90.00
_cell.angle_beta   90.00
_cell.angle_gamma   90.00
#
_symmetry.space_group_name_H-M   'P 1'
#
loop_
_entity.id
_entity.type
_entity.pdbx_description
1 polymer ?
#
loop_
_entity_poly.entity_id
_entity_poly.type
_entity_poly.pdbx_seq_one_letter_code
_entity_poly.pdbx_strand_id
1 'polypeptide(L)'
;MGTLSAFFAQAKAGDFVCLQAYLTESAAVTAELQSFRQLVQQHLHLATTSGYGPRFLHSTGQYHKGGPNTGLFVQFTHHSPVELPLPGRSYSFGTFENAQAQGDLETLQQYQRRTLHIDLGSDAEQSLPKVVAALKEALNQAQAAA
;
A
#
# COMPACT_ATOMS: atom_id res chain seq x y z
N MET A 1 12.70 -15.72 -5.77
CA MET A 1 12.67 -14.45 -4.99
C MET A 1 11.27 -14.30 -4.40
N GLY A 2 11.14 -13.89 -3.14
CA GLY A 2 9.82 -13.63 -2.53
C GLY A 2 9.12 -12.43 -3.16
N THR A 3 7.79 -12.36 -3.06
CA THR A 3 6.96 -11.31 -3.70
C THR A 3 7.42 -9.89 -3.41
N LEU A 4 7.76 -9.59 -2.14
CA LEU A 4 8.28 -8.26 -1.75
C LEU A 4 9.60 -7.93 -2.44
N SER A 5 10.54 -8.89 -2.45
CA SER A 5 11.85 -8.71 -3.11
C SER A 5 11.67 -8.49 -4.61
N ALA A 6 10.84 -9.29 -5.28
CA ALA A 6 10.56 -9.16 -6.71
C ALA A 6 9.85 -7.84 -7.06
N PHE A 7 8.98 -7.34 -6.17
CA PHE A 7 8.32 -6.05 -6.36
C PHE A 7 9.32 -4.89 -6.28
N PHE A 8 10.11 -4.83 -5.20
CA PHE A 8 11.06 -3.74 -4.99
C PHE A 8 12.29 -3.79 -5.90
N ALA A 9 12.63 -4.96 -6.47
CA ALA A 9 13.67 -5.08 -7.49
C ALA A 9 13.34 -4.32 -8.79
N GLN A 10 12.09 -3.90 -9.00
CA GLN A 10 11.67 -3.09 -10.15
C GLN A 10 11.99 -1.59 -9.99
N ALA A 11 12.45 -1.18 -8.80
CA ALA A 11 12.81 0.20 -8.48
C ALA A 11 13.99 0.68 -9.32
N LYS A 12 13.91 1.94 -9.77
CA LYS A 12 14.95 2.65 -10.52
C LYS A 12 15.23 4.01 -9.88
N ALA A 13 16.40 4.57 -10.15
CA ALA A 13 16.72 5.93 -9.73
C ALA A 13 15.68 6.93 -10.28
N GLY A 14 15.17 7.81 -9.41
CA GLY A 14 14.10 8.76 -9.73
C GLY A 14 12.68 8.23 -9.55
N ASP A 15 12.51 6.96 -9.18
CA ASP A 15 11.23 6.44 -8.73
C ASP A 15 10.84 6.96 -7.35
N PHE A 16 9.56 6.76 -6.99
CA PHE A 16 9.06 6.96 -5.63
C PHE A 16 8.14 5.80 -5.22
N VAL A 17 8.01 5.59 -3.91
CA VAL A 17 7.07 4.61 -3.35
C VAL A 17 5.90 5.31 -2.68
N CYS A 18 4.68 4.86 -2.96
CA CYS A 18 3.46 5.37 -2.35
C CYS A 18 2.74 4.26 -1.59
N LEU A 19 2.50 4.47 -0.30
CA LEU A 19 1.68 3.59 0.52
C LEU A 19 0.23 4.08 0.53
N GLN A 20 -0.69 3.25 0.06
CA GLN A 20 -2.13 3.52 0.05
C GLN A 20 -2.80 2.66 1.12
N ALA A 21 -3.13 3.25 2.26
CA ALA A 21 -3.67 2.53 3.41
C ALA A 21 -5.20 2.65 3.44
N TYR A 22 -5.91 1.67 2.87
CA TYR A 22 -7.35 1.49 3.08
C TYR A 22 -7.55 0.72 4.40
N LEU A 23 -7.18 1.39 5.48
CA LEU A 23 -7.10 0.87 6.85
C LEU A 23 -7.68 1.91 7.81
N THR A 24 -8.14 1.44 8.97
CA THR A 24 -8.49 2.33 10.07
C THR A 24 -7.24 3.08 10.55
N GLU A 25 -7.33 4.42 10.59
CA GLU A 25 -6.23 5.27 11.03
C GLU A 25 -6.03 5.15 12.54
N SER A 26 -4.84 4.70 12.95
CA SER A 26 -4.43 4.67 14.35
C SER A 26 -2.97 5.07 14.50
N ALA A 27 -2.54 5.39 15.72
CA ALA A 27 -1.14 5.70 16.00
C ALA A 27 -0.22 4.50 15.69
N ALA A 28 -0.69 3.27 15.98
CA ALA A 28 0.05 2.04 15.71
C ALA A 28 0.21 1.80 14.20
N VAL A 29 -0.88 1.87 13.42
CA VAL A 29 -0.81 1.73 11.95
C VAL A 29 0.08 2.81 11.35
N THR A 30 -0.06 4.06 11.80
CA THR A 30 0.75 5.18 11.29
C THR A 30 2.24 4.98 11.56
N ALA A 31 2.59 4.51 12.76
CA ALA A 31 3.98 4.21 13.12
C ALA A 31 4.56 3.11 12.23
N GLU A 32 3.81 2.05 11.94
CA GLU A 32 4.27 0.97 11.07
C GLU A 32 4.39 1.38 9.60
N LEU A 33 3.44 2.19 9.08
CA LEU A 33 3.57 2.78 7.74
C LEU A 33 4.81 3.68 7.65
N GLN A 34 5.14 4.40 8.72
CA GLN A 34 6.36 5.21 8.80
C GLN A 34 7.62 4.32 8.82
N SER A 35 7.62 3.24 9.59
CA SER A 35 8.71 2.24 9.60
C SER A 35 8.93 1.62 8.22
N PHE A 36 7.85 1.24 7.54
CA PHE A 36 7.89 0.74 6.16
C PHE A 36 8.59 1.75 5.24
N ARG A 37 8.17 3.02 5.29
CA ARG A 37 8.75 4.09 4.47
C ARG A 37 10.23 4.30 4.77
N GLN A 38 10.63 4.27 6.03
CA GLN A 38 12.03 4.42 6.43
C GLN A 38 12.90 3.30 5.88
N LEU A 39 12.44 2.04 5.93
CA LEU A 39 13.16 0.91 5.34
C LEU A 39 13.38 1.10 3.84
N VAL A 40 12.34 1.49 3.10
CA VAL A 40 12.45 1.77 1.66
C VAL A 40 13.44 2.90 1.39
N GLN A 41 13.36 4.02 2.12
CA GLN A 41 14.27 5.15 1.96
C GLN A 41 15.73 4.77 2.23
N GLN A 42 15.98 3.99 3.28
CA GLN A 42 17.33 3.59 3.69
C GLN A 42 17.98 2.62 2.70
N HIS A 43 17.21 1.68 2.14
CA HIS A 43 17.77 0.63 1.29
C HIS A 43 17.76 0.98 -0.20
N LEU A 44 16.77 1.73 -0.66
CA LEU A 44 16.56 2.04 -2.08
C LEU A 44 16.81 3.50 -2.43
N HIS A 45 17.01 4.39 -1.44
CA HIS A 45 17.22 5.82 -1.63
C HIS A 45 16.11 6.53 -2.44
N LEU A 46 14.89 5.99 -2.39
CA LEU A 46 13.73 6.56 -3.08
C LEU A 46 12.91 7.48 -2.18
N ALA A 47 12.29 8.50 -2.76
CA ALA A 47 11.27 9.28 -2.09
C ALA A 47 10.08 8.37 -1.72
N THR A 48 9.45 8.63 -0.57
CA THR A 48 8.27 7.86 -0.15
C THR A 48 7.13 8.75 0.34
N THR A 49 5.91 8.34 0.04
CA THR A 49 4.67 8.97 0.48
C THR A 49 3.75 7.93 1.11
N SER A 50 2.84 8.37 1.98
CA SER A 50 1.74 7.55 2.49
C SER A 50 0.47 8.37 2.56
N GLY A 51 -0.67 7.71 2.36
CA GLY A 51 -1.98 8.32 2.51
C GLY A 51 -3.03 7.28 2.90
N TYR A 52 -3.92 7.67 3.81
CA TYR A 52 -5.10 6.87 4.16
C TYR A 52 -6.16 7.02 3.07
N GLY A 53 -6.64 5.88 2.58
CA GLY A 53 -7.72 5.78 1.60
C GLY A 53 -9.10 5.94 2.27
N PRO A 54 -10.14 6.29 1.50
CA PRO A 54 -10.10 6.79 0.13
C PRO A 54 -9.65 8.27 0.04
N ARG A 55 -9.31 8.92 1.16
CA ARG A 55 -9.07 10.37 1.25
C ARG A 55 -8.00 10.90 0.28
N PHE A 56 -6.88 10.18 0.12
CA PHE A 56 -5.79 10.62 -0.77
C PHE A 56 -6.20 10.74 -2.24
N LEU A 57 -7.30 10.09 -2.65
CA LEU A 57 -7.82 10.18 -4.01
C LEU A 57 -8.17 11.62 -4.40
N HIS A 58 -8.52 12.45 -3.43
CA HIS A 58 -8.91 13.84 -3.63
C HIS A 58 -7.73 14.83 -3.62
N SER A 59 -6.51 14.37 -3.32
CA SER A 59 -5.31 15.22 -3.29
C SER A 59 -4.27 14.78 -4.32
N THR A 60 -3.72 13.58 -4.16
CA THR A 60 -2.62 13.08 -5.00
C THR A 60 -3.06 12.03 -6.01
N GLY A 61 -4.32 11.56 -5.94
CA GLY A 61 -4.86 10.53 -6.83
C GLY A 61 -4.67 10.82 -8.33
N GLN A 62 -4.88 12.06 -8.77
CA GLN A 62 -4.68 12.43 -10.17
C GLN A 62 -3.21 12.31 -10.59
N TYR A 63 -2.27 12.65 -9.71
CA TYR A 63 -0.84 12.50 -10.00
C TYR A 63 -0.45 11.02 -10.06
N HIS A 64 -0.97 10.18 -9.16
CA HIS A 64 -0.72 8.74 -9.17
C HIS A 64 -1.17 8.08 -10.48
N LYS A 65 -2.27 8.56 -11.07
CA LYS A 65 -2.91 7.98 -12.27
C LYS A 65 -2.41 8.59 -13.57
N GLY A 66 -2.27 9.91 -13.63
CA GLY A 66 -1.92 10.64 -14.85
C GLY A 66 -0.48 11.16 -14.91
N GLY A 67 0.29 11.09 -13.83
CA GLY A 67 1.69 11.56 -13.77
C GLY A 67 2.69 10.62 -14.44
N PRO A 68 4.00 10.94 -14.37
CA PRO A 68 5.06 10.07 -14.88
C PRO A 68 5.00 8.64 -14.32
N ASN A 69 5.42 7.63 -15.08
CA ASN A 69 5.42 6.23 -14.63
C ASN A 69 6.62 5.84 -13.77
N THR A 70 6.80 6.63 -12.70
CA THR A 70 7.88 6.51 -11.73
C THR A 70 7.39 6.06 -10.34
N GLY A 71 6.09 5.82 -10.18
CA GLY A 71 5.51 5.34 -8.92
C GLY A 71 5.55 3.82 -8.79
N LEU A 72 5.91 3.34 -7.60
CA LEU A 72 5.60 2.01 -7.09
C LEU A 72 4.55 2.17 -5.99
N PHE A 73 3.42 1.49 -6.12
CA PHE A 73 2.27 1.67 -5.24
C PHE A 73 2.05 0.41 -4.41
N VAL A 74 2.09 0.53 -3.10
CA VAL A 74 1.76 -0.55 -2.16
C VAL A 74 0.42 -0.22 -1.53
N GLN A 75 -0.62 -1.00 -1.87
CA GLN A 75 -1.95 -0.84 -1.33
C GLN A 75 -2.18 -1.86 -0.21
N PHE A 76 -2.59 -1.36 0.94
CA PHE A 76 -2.99 -2.17 2.09
C PHE A 76 -4.49 -2.12 2.25
N THR A 77 -5.10 -3.29 2.39
CA THR A 77 -6.52 -3.44 2.74
C THR A 77 -6.65 -4.33 3.97
N HIS A 78 -7.83 -4.31 4.57
CA HIS A 78 -8.19 -5.22 5.65
C HIS A 78 -9.66 -5.60 5.53
N HIS A 79 -10.06 -6.63 6.26
CA HIS A 79 -11.44 -7.08 6.36
C HIS A 79 -11.96 -6.76 7.76
N SER A 80 -12.82 -5.76 7.89
CA SER A 80 -13.48 -5.52 9.18
C SER A 80 -14.32 -6.75 9.56
N PRO A 81 -14.15 -7.34 10.76
CA PRO A 81 -15.03 -8.41 11.22
C PRO A 81 -16.44 -7.89 11.54
N VAL A 82 -16.60 -6.56 11.68
CA VAL A 82 -17.88 -5.91 11.92
C VAL A 82 -18.41 -5.36 10.60
N GLU A 83 -19.45 -6.01 10.09
CA GLU A 83 -20.16 -5.59 8.88
C GLU A 83 -21.28 -4.61 9.26
N LEU A 84 -21.06 -3.33 9.00
CA LEU A 84 -22.09 -2.31 9.17
C LEU A 84 -22.97 -2.25 7.91
N PRO A 85 -24.30 -2.41 8.01
CA PRO A 85 -25.18 -2.30 6.86
C PRO A 85 -25.23 -0.86 6.36
N LEU A 86 -25.33 -0.69 5.04
CA LEU A 86 -25.46 0.61 4.41
C LEU A 86 -26.95 0.88 4.10
N PRO A 87 -27.59 1.92 4.69
CA PRO A 87 -29.02 2.13 4.53
C PRO A 87 -29.47 2.20 3.06
N GLY A 88 -30.47 1.39 2.70
CA GLY A 88 -31.02 1.34 1.34
C GLY A 88 -30.13 0.64 0.30
N ARG A 89 -29.05 -0.04 0.71
CA ARG A 89 -28.19 -0.84 -0.18
C ARG A 89 -28.19 -2.31 0.22
N SER A 90 -27.89 -3.17 -0.75
CA SER A 90 -27.76 -4.62 -0.55
C SER A 90 -26.37 -5.05 -0.04
N TYR A 91 -25.46 -4.10 0.15
CA TYR A 91 -24.07 -4.32 0.56
C TYR A 91 -23.73 -3.48 1.80
N SER A 92 -22.67 -3.87 2.50
CA SER A 92 -22.19 -3.25 3.73
C SER A 92 -21.20 -2.11 3.48
N PHE A 93 -20.87 -1.36 4.54
CA PHE A 93 -19.76 -0.39 4.52
C PHE A 93 -18.42 -1.05 4.21
N GLY A 94 -18.13 -2.22 4.77
CA GLY A 94 -16.90 -2.96 4.48
C GLY A 94 -16.80 -3.37 3.01
N THR A 95 -17.90 -3.86 2.43
CA THR A 95 -17.98 -4.15 1.00
C THR A 95 -17.74 -2.89 0.16
N PHE A 96 -18.33 -1.77 0.56
CA PHE A 96 -18.19 -0.51 -0.16
C PHE A 96 -16.75 0.02 -0.12
N GLU A 97 -16.10 0.03 1.05
CA GLU A 97 -14.69 0.43 1.20
C GLU A 97 -13.75 -0.44 0.36
N ASN A 98 -13.92 -1.76 0.43
CA ASN A 98 -13.12 -2.70 -0.36
C ASN A 98 -13.33 -2.52 -1.87
N ALA A 99 -14.55 -2.23 -2.30
CA ALA A 99 -14.82 -1.91 -3.70
C ALA A 99 -14.13 -0.61 -4.14
N GLN A 100 -14.02 0.40 -3.27
CA GLN A 100 -13.25 1.62 -3.57
C GLN A 100 -11.75 1.33 -3.69
N ALA A 101 -11.18 0.56 -2.76
CA ALA A 101 -9.77 0.17 -2.81
C ALA A 101 -9.44 -0.61 -4.10
N GLN A 102 -10.29 -1.59 -4.43
CA GLN A 102 -10.17 -2.42 -5.62
C GLN A 102 -10.26 -1.58 -6.91
N GLY A 103 -11.24 -0.68 -7.02
CA GLY A 103 -11.38 0.19 -8.20
C GLY A 103 -10.18 1.13 -8.39
N ASP A 104 -9.57 1.60 -7.31
CA ASP A 104 -8.35 2.40 -7.38
C ASP A 104 -7.15 1.56 -7.86
N LEU A 105 -7.01 0.34 -7.34
CA LEU A 105 -5.97 -0.61 -7.77
C LEU A 105 -6.10 -0.95 -9.26
N GLU A 106 -7.30 -1.29 -9.71
CA GLU A 106 -7.60 -1.58 -11.12
C GLU A 106 -7.27 -0.39 -12.02
N THR A 107 -7.61 0.83 -11.58
CA THR A 107 -7.27 2.04 -12.32
C THR A 107 -5.75 2.18 -12.46
N LEU A 108 -4.99 1.99 -11.37
CA LEU A 108 -3.52 2.05 -11.43
C LEU A 108 -2.95 0.98 -12.38
N GLN A 109 -3.49 -0.23 -12.36
CA GLN A 109 -3.08 -1.31 -13.26
C GLN A 109 -3.39 -0.98 -14.74
N GLN A 110 -4.54 -0.38 -15.03
CA GLN A 110 -4.90 0.08 -16.38
C GLN A 110 -3.92 1.14 -16.91
N TYR A 111 -3.42 2.01 -16.02
CA TYR A 111 -2.33 2.95 -16.34
C TYR A 111 -0.92 2.33 -16.29
N GLN A 112 -0.83 1.00 -16.23
CA GLN A 112 0.42 0.23 -16.20
C GLN A 112 1.36 0.66 -15.05
N ARG A 113 0.77 1.04 -13.91
CA ARG A 113 1.52 1.33 -12.70
C ARG A 113 2.03 0.04 -12.07
N ARG A 114 3.18 0.12 -11.42
CA ARG A 114 3.73 -0.98 -10.61
C ARG A 114 2.98 -1.01 -9.28
N THR A 115 2.13 -2.00 -9.09
CA THR A 115 1.28 -2.12 -7.90
C THR A 115 1.57 -3.41 -7.14
N LEU A 116 1.56 -3.33 -5.81
CA LEU A 116 1.53 -4.47 -4.90
C LEU A 116 0.34 -4.30 -3.97
N HIS A 117 -0.53 -5.31 -3.92
CA HIS A 117 -1.65 -5.34 -2.98
C HIS A 117 -1.32 -6.32 -1.84
N ILE A 118 -1.57 -5.87 -0.60
CA ILE A 118 -1.33 -6.64 0.62
C ILE A 118 -2.61 -6.59 1.46
N ASP A 119 -3.28 -7.73 1.55
CA ASP A 119 -4.39 -7.93 2.47
C ASP A 119 -3.86 -8.29 3.87
N LEU A 120 -4.24 -7.49 4.86
CA LEU A 120 -3.84 -7.66 6.25
C LEU A 120 -4.82 -8.52 7.07
N GLY A 121 -5.85 -9.08 6.42
CA GLY A 121 -6.87 -9.89 7.07
C GLY A 121 -7.72 -9.07 8.03
N SER A 122 -8.13 -9.67 9.16
CA SER A 122 -9.07 -9.06 10.10
C SER A 122 -8.44 -8.14 11.15
N ASP A 123 -7.11 -8.11 11.24
CA ASP A 123 -6.40 -7.29 12.22
C ASP A 123 -5.16 -6.66 11.57
N ALA A 124 -5.33 -5.42 11.11
CA ALA A 124 -4.27 -4.66 10.46
C ALA A 124 -3.15 -4.28 11.44
N GLU A 125 -3.47 -3.98 12.70
CA GLU A 125 -2.47 -3.58 13.71
C GLU A 125 -1.54 -4.74 14.05
N GLN A 126 -2.05 -5.98 14.08
CA GLN A 126 -1.22 -7.17 14.31
C GLN A 126 -0.49 -7.65 13.05
N SER A 127 -1.05 -7.46 11.86
CA SER A 127 -0.49 -7.99 10.62
C SER A 127 0.53 -7.06 9.97
N LEU A 128 0.35 -5.74 10.05
CA LEU A 128 1.25 -4.78 9.43
C LEU A 128 2.71 -4.86 9.93
N PRO A 129 2.99 -5.04 11.25
CA PRO A 129 4.36 -5.26 11.73
C PRO A 129 5.05 -6.48 11.10
N LYS A 130 4.28 -7.55 10.80
CA LYS A 130 4.82 -8.75 10.15
C LYS A 130 5.22 -8.44 8.70
N VAL A 131 4.44 -7.62 8.01
CA VAL A 131 4.77 -7.14 6.66
C VAL A 131 6.03 -6.27 6.69
N VAL A 132 6.16 -5.38 7.67
CA VAL A 132 7.37 -4.54 7.84
C VAL A 132 8.61 -5.39 8.12
N ALA A 133 8.49 -6.42 8.97
CA ALA A 133 9.58 -7.38 9.21
C ALA A 133 9.97 -8.14 7.93
N ALA A 134 8.99 -8.67 7.19
CA ALA A 134 9.22 -9.36 5.93
C ALA A 134 9.84 -8.46 4.85
N LEU A 135 9.45 -7.16 4.82
CA LEU A 135 10.07 -6.17 3.95
C LEU A 135 11.55 -6.00 4.28
N LYS A 136 11.89 -5.85 5.57
CA LYS A 136 13.28 -5.69 6.00
C LYS A 136 14.14 -6.87 5.55
N GLU A 137 13.65 -8.09 5.72
CA GLU A 137 14.34 -9.29 5.25
C GLU A 137 14.50 -9.30 3.72
N ALA A 138 13.44 -8.96 2.99
CA ALA A 138 13.46 -8.92 1.53
C ALA A 138 14.46 -7.88 0.98
N LEU A 139 14.55 -6.71 1.60
CA LEU A 139 15.49 -5.65 1.20
C LEU A 139 16.93 -6.01 1.53
N ASN A 140 17.18 -6.62 2.70
CA ASN A 140 18.51 -7.10 3.09
C ASN A 140 19.04 -8.18 2.12
N GLN A 141 18.18 -9.13 1.74
CA GLN A 141 18.55 -10.18 0.78
C GLN A 141 18.85 -9.60 -0.60
N ALA A 142 18.10 -8.59 -1.04
CA ALA A 142 18.34 -7.94 -2.31
C ALA A 142 19.68 -7.19 -2.35
N GLN A 143 20.07 -6.51 -1.27
CA GLN A 143 21.37 -5.86 -1.16
C GLN A 143 22.53 -6.86 -1.09
N ALA A 144 22.36 -7.98 -0.39
CA ALA A 144 23.39 -9.02 -0.31
C ALA A 144 23.64 -9.74 -1.65
N ALA A 145 22.68 -9.69 -2.57
CA ALA A 145 22.78 -10.30 -3.90
C ALA A 145 23.29 -9.32 -4.99
N ALA A 146 23.51 -8.05 -4.64
CA ALA A 146 24.01 -7.00 -5.53
C ALA A 146 25.52 -6.76 -5.33
#